data_AF-A0A4Q7IXS4-F1
#
_entry.id   AF-A0A4Q7IXS4-F1
#
_cell.length_a   1.000
_cell.length_b   1.000
_cell.length_c   1.000
_cell.angle_alpha   90.00
_cell.angle_beta   90.00
_cell.angle_gamma   90.00
#
_symmetry.space_group_name_H-M   'P 1'
#
loop_
_entity.id
_entity.type
_entity.pdbx_description
1 polymer ?
#
loop_
_entity_poly.entity_id
_entity_poly.type
_entity_poly.pdbx_seq_one_letter_code
_entity_poly.pdbx_strand_id
1 'polypeptide(L)'
;MVSKTFENLAEEKQLRIRHALLKEFSTYSLAEAQVARIVADSGIARGAFYKYFKDLTDAYNYVLGVALYEIHRMIPETPTVDNVETYISTIEAFVLETDKTGYRGLMTQHYRYNEGFLGNEPTKLMVGDSGPEQWAITVLYHQTIRDIILDPDTMTERITQLRTILTGKY
;
A
#
# COMPACT_ATOMS: atom_id res chain seq x y z
N MET A 1 7.18 -12.65 9.27
CA MET A 1 7.14 -13.48 8.04
C MET A 1 6.07 -14.52 8.27
N VAL A 2 5.06 -14.58 7.39
CA VAL A 2 3.93 -15.49 7.56
C VAL A 2 4.39 -16.93 7.66
N SER A 3 3.70 -17.76 8.45
CA SER A 3 4.17 -19.13 8.65
C SER A 3 3.99 -19.98 7.39
N LYS A 4 4.90 -20.93 7.16
CA LYS A 4 4.74 -21.97 6.11
C LYS A 4 3.41 -22.73 6.24
N THR A 5 2.82 -22.77 7.44
CA THR A 5 1.51 -23.41 7.63
C THR A 5 0.41 -22.64 6.91
N PHE A 6 0.46 -21.31 6.95
CA PHE A 6 -0.52 -20.46 6.28
C PHE A 6 -0.38 -20.58 4.74
N GLU A 7 0.83 -20.57 4.22
CA GLU A 7 1.12 -20.71 2.78
C GLU A 7 0.63 -22.03 2.19
N ASN A 8 0.58 -23.09 3.01
CA ASN A 8 0.11 -24.42 2.63
C ASN A 8 -1.41 -24.62 2.82
N LEU A 9 -2.15 -23.60 3.27
CA LEU A 9 -3.61 -23.70 3.36
C LEU A 9 -4.22 -23.74 1.96
N ALA A 10 -5.37 -24.43 1.83
CA ALA A 10 -6.19 -24.32 0.63
C ALA A 10 -6.50 -22.86 0.29
N GLU A 11 -6.49 -22.53 -0.99
CA GLU A 11 -6.60 -21.16 -1.49
C GLU A 11 -7.84 -20.43 -0.96
N GLU A 12 -9.00 -21.09 -0.96
CA GLU A 12 -10.24 -20.55 -0.40
C GLU A 12 -10.11 -20.11 1.06
N LYS A 13 -9.37 -20.90 1.87
CA LYS A 13 -9.14 -20.57 3.28
C LYS A 13 -8.16 -19.42 3.42
N GLN A 14 -7.13 -19.35 2.58
CA GLN A 14 -6.23 -18.18 2.55
C GLN A 14 -7.00 -16.92 2.18
N LEU A 15 -7.84 -16.97 1.15
CA LEU A 15 -8.65 -15.84 0.68
C LEU A 15 -9.59 -15.34 1.78
N ARG A 16 -10.30 -16.24 2.47
CA ARG A 16 -11.15 -15.86 3.61
C ARG A 16 -10.37 -15.16 4.73
N ILE A 17 -9.20 -15.68 5.09
CA ILE A 17 -8.37 -15.05 6.13
C ILE A 17 -7.86 -13.68 5.63
N ARG A 18 -7.40 -13.58 4.38
CA ARG A 18 -6.98 -12.31 3.77
C ARG A 18 -8.10 -11.27 3.77
N HIS A 19 -9.32 -11.66 3.41
CA HIS A 19 -10.48 -10.76 3.45
C HIS A 19 -10.77 -10.24 4.86
N ALA A 20 -10.72 -11.11 5.87
CA ALA A 20 -10.93 -10.69 7.26
C ALA A 20 -9.83 -9.74 7.76
N LEU A 21 -8.56 -10.00 7.39
CA LEU A 21 -7.45 -9.11 7.69
C LEU A 21 -7.63 -7.75 7.00
N LEU A 22 -7.92 -7.76 5.70
CA LEU A 22 -8.14 -6.55 4.91
C LEU A 22 -9.26 -5.70 5.51
N LYS A 23 -10.39 -6.33 5.85
CA LYS A 23 -11.53 -5.66 6.47
C LYS A 23 -11.16 -5.01 7.80
N GLU A 24 -10.48 -5.75 8.69
CA GLU A 24 -10.04 -5.24 9.98
C GLU A 24 -9.11 -4.02 9.81
N PHE A 25 -8.05 -4.16 9.01
CA PHE A 25 -7.03 -3.13 8.86
C PHE A 25 -7.42 -1.98 7.93
N SER A 26 -8.51 -2.12 7.18
CA SER A 26 -9.15 -1.00 6.47
C SER A 26 -10.06 -0.18 7.38
N THR A 27 -10.51 -0.76 8.50
CA THR A 27 -11.48 -0.13 9.42
C THR A 27 -10.79 0.47 10.64
N TYR A 28 -9.78 -0.21 11.17
CA TYR A 28 -9.10 0.16 12.42
C TYR A 28 -7.61 0.39 12.19
N SER A 29 -7.01 1.31 12.94
CA SER A 29 -5.55 1.44 12.94
C SER A 29 -4.91 0.16 13.48
N LEU A 30 -3.63 -0.08 13.20
CA LEU A 30 -2.91 -1.24 13.70
C LEU A 30 -2.92 -1.30 15.24
N ALA A 31 -2.90 -0.14 15.89
CA ALA A 31 -2.98 -0.02 17.35
C ALA A 31 -4.36 -0.41 17.91
N GLU A 32 -5.44 -0.20 17.14
CA GLU A 32 -6.81 -0.49 17.55
C GLU A 32 -7.33 -1.85 17.05
N ALA A 33 -6.60 -2.48 16.14
CA ALA A 33 -6.94 -3.77 15.54
C ALA A 33 -7.02 -4.88 16.60
N GLN A 34 -7.89 -5.85 16.38
CA GLN A 34 -8.15 -6.93 17.34
C GLN A 34 -8.20 -8.30 16.66
N VAL A 35 -7.40 -9.23 17.19
CA VAL A 35 -7.42 -10.64 16.81
C VAL A 35 -8.83 -11.22 16.94
N ALA A 36 -9.60 -10.81 17.96
CA ALA A 36 -10.97 -11.29 18.19
C ALA A 36 -11.91 -11.03 17.00
N ARG A 37 -11.83 -9.84 16.38
CA ARG A 37 -12.66 -9.49 15.22
C ARG A 37 -12.22 -10.27 13.98
N ILE A 38 -10.91 -10.36 13.75
CA ILE A 38 -10.33 -11.13 12.63
C ILE A 38 -10.76 -12.59 12.67
N VAL A 39 -10.65 -13.25 13.84
CA VAL A 39 -10.96 -14.68 13.96
C VAL A 39 -12.46 -14.96 13.87
N ALA A 40 -13.29 -14.03 14.36
CA ALA A 40 -14.74 -14.10 14.19
C ALA A 40 -15.15 -13.98 12.71
N ASP A 41 -14.57 -13.02 11.98
CA ASP A 41 -14.90 -12.77 10.56
C ASP A 41 -14.33 -13.86 9.63
N SER A 42 -13.10 -14.33 9.88
CA SER A 42 -12.49 -15.41 9.09
C SER A 42 -12.99 -16.81 9.44
N GLY A 43 -13.67 -17.00 10.58
CA GLY A 43 -14.15 -18.30 11.05
C GLY A 43 -13.03 -19.28 11.45
N ILE A 44 -11.86 -18.79 11.85
CA ILE A 44 -10.77 -19.61 12.41
C ILE A 44 -10.77 -19.53 13.93
N ALA A 45 -10.21 -20.54 14.61
CA ALA A 45 -10.00 -20.45 16.05
C ALA A 45 -8.88 -19.45 16.40
N ARG A 46 -8.95 -18.80 17.58
CA ARG A 46 -7.90 -17.88 18.05
C ARG A 46 -6.50 -18.52 18.08
N GLY A 47 -6.40 -19.79 18.49
CA GLY A 47 -5.14 -20.53 18.44
C GLY A 47 -4.60 -20.73 17.02
N ALA A 48 -5.47 -20.81 16.01
CA ALA A 48 -5.06 -20.93 14.61
C ALA A 48 -4.44 -19.61 14.10
N PHE A 49 -4.96 -18.45 14.53
CA PHE A 49 -4.36 -17.15 14.20
C PHE A 49 -2.87 -17.13 14.57
N TYR A 50 -2.53 -17.49 15.81
CA TYR A 50 -1.14 -17.50 16.28
C TYR A 50 -0.28 -18.62 15.67
N LYS A 51 -0.88 -19.60 15.00
CA LYS A 51 -0.16 -20.56 14.16
C LYS A 51 0.23 -19.96 12.81
N TYR A 52 -0.51 -18.97 12.33
CA TYR A 52 -0.32 -18.33 11.02
C TYR A 52 0.52 -17.07 11.10
N PHE A 53 0.24 -16.23 12.11
CA PHE A 53 0.86 -14.93 12.32
C PHE A 53 1.40 -14.85 13.74
N LYS A 54 2.59 -14.27 13.92
CA LYS A 54 3.18 -14.08 15.25
C LYS A 54 2.31 -13.18 16.13
N ASP A 55 1.84 -12.08 15.55
CA ASP A 55 1.06 -11.03 16.19
C ASP A 55 0.28 -10.24 15.13
N LEU A 56 -0.41 -9.17 15.55
CA LEU A 56 -1.15 -8.29 14.64
C LEU A 56 -0.24 -7.54 13.66
N THR A 57 1.00 -7.21 14.05
CA THR A 57 1.94 -6.50 13.17
C THR A 57 2.40 -7.42 12.04
N ASP A 58 2.67 -8.69 12.33
CA ASP A 58 2.99 -9.71 11.31
C ASP A 58 1.82 -9.93 10.35
N ALA A 59 0.59 -9.98 10.85
CA ALA A 59 -0.62 -10.11 10.03
C ALA A 59 -0.88 -8.86 9.16
N TYR A 60 -0.63 -7.67 9.71
CA TYR A 60 -0.72 -6.41 8.99
C TYR A 60 0.31 -6.31 7.87
N ASN A 61 1.58 -6.57 8.17
CA ASN A 61 2.65 -6.55 7.17
C ASN A 61 2.40 -7.56 6.05
N TYR A 62 1.80 -8.72 6.38
CA TYR A 62 1.39 -9.69 5.38
C TYR A 62 0.34 -9.12 4.40
N VAL A 63 -0.78 -8.57 4.90
CA VAL A 63 -1.82 -8.03 4.01
C VAL A 63 -1.36 -6.78 3.26
N LEU A 64 -0.57 -5.93 3.90
CA LEU A 64 0.04 -4.76 3.27
C LEU A 64 0.98 -5.18 2.13
N GLY A 65 1.81 -6.20 2.36
CA GLY A 65 2.70 -6.75 1.33
C GLY A 65 1.94 -7.33 0.13
N VAL A 66 0.83 -8.02 0.36
CA VAL A 66 -0.06 -8.51 -0.72
C VAL A 66 -0.63 -7.33 -1.50
N ALA A 67 -1.19 -6.33 -0.82
CA ALA A 67 -1.75 -5.14 -1.46
C ALA A 67 -0.70 -4.40 -2.28
N LEU A 68 0.47 -4.11 -1.70
CA LEU A 68 1.57 -3.44 -2.40
C LEU A 68 2.05 -4.24 -3.61
N TYR A 69 2.17 -5.57 -3.50
CA TYR A 69 2.54 -6.41 -4.63
C TYR A 69 1.49 -6.35 -5.76
N GLU A 70 0.21 -6.49 -5.43
CA GLU A 70 -0.89 -6.45 -6.40
C GLU A 70 -1.07 -5.09 -7.06
N ILE A 71 -0.76 -4.01 -6.34
CA ILE A 71 -0.81 -2.66 -6.88
C ILE A 71 0.45 -2.37 -7.72
N HIS A 72 1.66 -2.65 -7.19
CA HIS A 72 2.92 -2.33 -7.87
C HIS A 72 3.18 -3.18 -9.12
N ARG A 73 2.67 -4.41 -9.20
CA ARG A 73 2.81 -5.23 -10.42
C ARG A 73 2.16 -4.60 -11.66
N MET A 74 1.28 -3.61 -11.48
CA MET A 74 0.64 -2.87 -12.57
C MET A 74 1.40 -1.59 -12.96
N ILE A 75 2.46 -1.23 -12.22
CA ILE A 75 3.28 -0.03 -12.46
C ILE A 75 4.48 -0.42 -13.33
N PRO A 76 4.54 -0.01 -14.61
CA PRO A 76 5.72 -0.23 -15.44
C PRO A 76 6.82 0.81 -15.14
N GLU A 77 8.07 0.34 -15.25
CA GLU A 77 9.33 1.11 -15.30
C GLU A 77 9.67 2.05 -14.12
N THR A 78 10.97 2.34 -13.97
CA THR A 78 11.44 3.37 -13.05
C THR A 78 11.01 4.74 -13.56
N PRO A 79 10.47 5.62 -12.71
CA PRO A 79 10.09 6.97 -13.14
C PRO A 79 11.30 7.77 -13.64
N THR A 80 11.14 8.44 -14.77
CA THR A 80 12.12 9.37 -15.38
C THR A 80 11.42 10.61 -15.92
N VAL A 81 12.19 11.63 -16.31
CA VAL A 81 11.62 12.81 -17.01
C VAL A 81 11.10 12.49 -18.42
N ASP A 82 11.55 11.39 -19.01
CA ASP A 82 11.13 10.99 -20.36
C ASP A 82 9.80 10.21 -20.36
N ASN A 83 9.34 9.71 -19.21
CA ASN A 83 8.14 8.86 -19.09
C ASN A 83 7.04 9.44 -18.18
N VAL A 84 7.01 10.77 -18.00
CA VAL A 84 6.09 11.46 -17.08
C VAL A 84 4.62 11.09 -17.31
N GLU A 85 4.12 11.10 -18.55
CA GLU A 85 2.70 10.77 -18.80
C GLU A 85 2.38 9.30 -18.53
N THR A 86 3.31 8.38 -18.82
CA THR A 86 3.16 6.96 -18.46
C THR A 86 3.01 6.82 -16.94
N TYR A 87 3.81 7.55 -16.18
CA TYR A 87 3.76 7.45 -14.73
C TYR A 87 2.55 8.17 -14.13
N ILE A 88 2.10 9.29 -14.70
CA ILE A 88 0.84 9.94 -14.31
C ILE A 88 -0.34 8.99 -14.53
N SER A 89 -0.44 8.36 -15.70
CA SER A 89 -1.50 7.38 -15.98
C SER A 89 -1.46 6.19 -15.01
N THR A 90 -0.26 5.86 -14.52
CA THR A 90 -0.08 4.84 -13.48
C THR A 90 -0.62 5.28 -12.12
N ILE A 91 -0.48 6.55 -11.73
CA ILE A 91 -1.11 7.07 -10.50
C ILE A 91 -2.63 7.00 -10.60
N GLU A 92 -3.19 7.37 -11.75
CA GLU A 92 -4.64 7.28 -11.97
C GLU A 92 -5.14 5.83 -11.89
N ALA A 93 -4.41 4.91 -12.53
CA ALA A 93 -4.68 3.49 -12.47
C ALA A 93 -4.56 2.95 -11.04
N PHE A 94 -3.52 3.35 -10.30
CA PHE A 94 -3.29 3.00 -8.90
C PHE A 94 -4.51 3.40 -8.05
N VAL A 95 -4.93 4.66 -8.13
CA VAL A 95 -6.03 5.19 -7.31
C VAL A 95 -7.32 4.45 -7.64
N LEU A 96 -7.59 4.20 -8.92
CA LEU A 96 -8.76 3.45 -9.38
C LEU A 96 -8.73 1.98 -8.94
N GLU A 97 -7.56 1.34 -8.95
CA GLU A 97 -7.42 -0.07 -8.59
C GLU A 97 -7.54 -0.29 -7.09
N THR A 98 -7.00 0.63 -6.27
CA THR A 98 -7.18 0.59 -4.81
C THR A 98 -8.65 0.67 -4.41
N ASP A 99 -9.48 1.36 -5.20
CA ASP A 99 -10.93 1.37 -5.02
C ASP A 99 -11.57 0.02 -5.35
N LYS A 100 -11.27 -0.52 -6.53
CA LYS A 100 -11.87 -1.78 -7.02
C LYS A 100 -11.54 -2.98 -6.13
N THR A 101 -10.32 -3.04 -5.63
CA THR A 101 -9.80 -4.14 -4.81
C THR A 101 -10.14 -4.02 -3.32
N GLY A 102 -10.66 -2.86 -2.89
CA GLY A 102 -10.91 -2.56 -1.48
C GLY A 102 -9.67 -2.15 -0.69
N TYR A 103 -8.51 -1.97 -1.34
CA TYR A 103 -7.27 -1.55 -0.68
C TYR A 103 -7.25 -0.07 -0.27
N ARG A 104 -8.15 0.78 -0.77
CA ARG A 104 -8.18 2.22 -0.39
C ARG A 104 -8.28 2.40 1.12
N GLY A 105 -9.13 1.64 1.80
CA GLY A 105 -9.25 1.72 3.26
C GLY A 105 -7.95 1.34 3.96
N LEU A 106 -7.32 0.24 3.54
CA LEU A 106 -6.03 -0.20 4.06
C LEU A 106 -4.92 0.85 3.87
N MET A 107 -4.81 1.45 2.67
CA MET A 107 -3.82 2.49 2.39
C MET A 107 -4.11 3.78 3.17
N THR A 108 -5.39 4.14 3.33
CA THR A 108 -5.80 5.29 4.15
C THR A 108 -5.35 5.11 5.60
N GLN A 109 -5.60 3.95 6.20
CA GLN A 109 -5.15 3.64 7.55
C GLN A 109 -3.62 3.58 7.64
N HIS A 110 -2.96 3.08 6.59
CA HIS A 110 -1.50 3.07 6.51
C HIS A 110 -0.92 4.47 6.63
N TYR A 111 -1.32 5.39 5.74
CA TYR A 111 -0.77 6.74 5.68
C TYR A 111 -1.20 7.66 6.84
N ARG A 112 -2.36 7.40 7.46
CA ARG A 112 -2.83 8.19 8.61
C ARG A 112 -2.19 7.77 9.93
N TYR A 113 -2.02 6.47 10.16
CA TYR A 113 -1.75 5.96 11.50
C TYR A 113 -0.64 4.90 11.58
N ASN A 114 -0.51 4.04 10.58
CA ASN A 114 0.31 2.82 10.75
C ASN A 114 1.76 2.99 10.30
N GLU A 115 2.05 3.81 9.29
CA GLU A 115 3.42 3.98 8.78
C GLU A 115 4.40 4.41 9.89
N GLY A 116 4.02 5.41 10.68
CA GLY A 116 4.86 5.92 11.77
C GLY A 116 5.01 4.92 12.93
N PHE A 117 4.01 4.05 13.11
CA PHE A 117 4.06 2.99 14.11
C PHE A 117 5.02 1.86 13.70
N LEU A 118 5.08 1.54 12.41
CA LEU A 118 5.97 0.50 11.88
C LEU A 118 7.44 0.93 11.79
N GLY A 119 7.70 2.23 11.86
CA GLY A 119 9.02 2.81 11.69
C GLY A 119 9.23 3.24 10.24
N ASN A 120 9.60 4.50 10.05
CA ASN A 120 9.94 5.04 8.75
C ASN A 120 11.43 4.86 8.49
N GLU A 121 11.77 4.37 7.29
CA GLU A 121 13.13 4.35 6.79
C GLU A 121 13.39 5.59 5.93
N PRO A 122 14.63 6.12 5.91
CA PRO A 122 14.98 7.20 4.99
C PRO A 122 14.87 6.75 3.53
N THR A 123 14.57 7.69 2.63
CA THR A 123 14.60 7.43 1.19
C THR A 123 15.99 6.98 0.76
N LYS A 124 16.06 5.98 -0.13
CA LYS A 124 17.34 5.46 -0.63
C LYS A 124 18.09 6.54 -1.42
N LEU A 125 19.40 6.62 -1.20
CA LEU A 125 20.30 7.44 -2.02
C LEU A 125 20.44 6.78 -3.40
N MET A 126 19.96 7.48 -4.42
CA MET A 126 20.11 7.06 -5.81
C MET A 126 21.50 7.46 -6.31
N VAL A 127 22.22 6.51 -6.92
CA VAL A 127 23.62 6.68 -7.37
C VAL A 127 23.66 6.96 -8.87
N GLY A 128 24.65 7.73 -9.32
CA GLY A 128 24.87 8.08 -10.72
C GLY A 128 24.42 9.50 -11.06
N ASP A 129 24.74 9.96 -12.27
CA ASP A 129 24.51 11.35 -12.69
C ASP A 129 23.02 11.74 -12.71
N SER A 130 22.13 10.78 -13.00
CA SER A 130 20.67 10.96 -12.93
C SER A 130 20.06 10.69 -11.55
N GLY A 131 20.88 10.33 -10.55
CA GLY A 131 20.42 9.94 -9.21
C GLY A 131 19.57 11.01 -8.51
N PRO A 132 20.01 12.28 -8.43
CA PRO A 132 19.24 13.33 -7.78
C PRO A 132 17.86 13.55 -8.39
N GLU A 133 17.77 13.51 -9.73
CA GLU A 133 16.52 13.66 -10.47
C GLU A 133 15.60 12.45 -10.23
N GLN A 134 16.11 11.23 -10.37
CA GLN A 134 15.35 10.01 -10.08
C GLN A 134 14.81 9.99 -8.64
N TRP A 135 15.60 10.44 -7.67
CA TRP A 135 15.16 10.57 -6.28
C TRP A 135 14.02 11.58 -6.15
N ALA A 136 14.19 12.80 -6.69
CA ALA A 136 13.18 13.85 -6.60
C ALA A 136 11.85 13.40 -7.23
N ILE A 137 11.91 12.83 -8.43
CA ILE A 137 10.75 12.32 -9.15
C ILE A 137 10.06 11.20 -8.34
N THR A 138 10.82 10.22 -7.84
CA THR A 138 10.27 9.12 -7.04
C THR A 138 9.57 9.63 -5.79
N VAL A 139 10.16 10.60 -5.07
CA VAL A 139 9.57 11.18 -3.87
C VAL A 139 8.27 11.92 -4.19
N LEU A 140 8.28 12.77 -5.22
CA LEU A 140 7.10 13.53 -5.64
C LEU A 140 5.95 12.61 -6.05
N TYR A 141 6.25 11.51 -6.75
CA TYR A 141 5.25 10.52 -7.13
C TYR A 141 4.61 9.83 -5.91
N HIS A 142 5.41 9.32 -4.98
CA HIS A 142 4.87 8.67 -3.78
C HIS A 142 4.08 9.65 -2.91
N GLN A 143 4.55 10.89 -2.78
CA GLN A 143 3.83 11.94 -2.05
C GLN A 143 2.50 12.27 -2.73
N THR A 144 2.47 12.34 -4.06
CA THR A 144 1.23 12.59 -4.82
C THR A 144 0.21 11.48 -4.60
N ILE A 145 0.62 10.22 -4.66
CA ILE A 145 -0.26 9.07 -4.38
C ILE A 145 -0.82 9.14 -2.95
N ARG A 146 0.06 9.44 -1.97
CA ARG A 146 -0.34 9.59 -0.57
C ARG A 146 -1.40 10.69 -0.41
N ASP A 147 -1.14 11.87 -0.96
CA ASP A 147 -2.06 13.00 -0.85
C ASP A 147 -3.42 12.67 -1.46
N ILE A 148 -3.45 12.02 -2.63
CA ILE A 148 -4.70 11.63 -3.31
C ILE A 148 -5.45 10.54 -2.52
N ILE A 149 -4.77 9.56 -1.91
CA ILE A 149 -5.46 8.58 -1.06
C ILE A 149 -6.08 9.26 0.16
N LEU A 150 -5.37 10.22 0.76
CA LEU A 150 -5.83 10.89 1.97
C LEU A 150 -6.94 11.92 1.71
N ASP A 151 -6.94 12.52 0.51
CA ASP A 151 -7.89 13.51 0.04
C ASP A 151 -8.22 13.33 -1.46
N PRO A 152 -9.12 12.37 -1.81
CA PRO A 152 -9.39 11.99 -3.19
C PRO A 152 -9.93 13.11 -4.08
N ASP A 153 -10.60 14.11 -3.48
CA ASP A 153 -11.19 15.23 -4.23
C ASP A 153 -10.10 16.12 -4.85
N THR A 154 -8.88 16.08 -4.32
CA THR A 154 -7.73 16.85 -4.85
C THR A 154 -7.03 16.18 -6.03
N MET A 155 -7.47 15.00 -6.48
CA MET A 155 -6.78 14.19 -7.49
C MET A 155 -6.38 14.98 -8.75
N THR A 156 -7.32 15.71 -9.35
CA THR A 156 -7.06 16.49 -10.56
C THR A 156 -6.01 17.57 -10.34
N GLU A 157 -6.09 18.28 -9.21
CA GLU A 157 -5.16 19.35 -8.86
C GLU A 157 -3.77 18.80 -8.55
N ARG A 158 -3.68 17.68 -7.83
CA ARG A 158 -2.41 17.00 -7.50
C ARG A 158 -1.70 16.44 -8.72
N ILE A 159 -2.43 15.80 -9.62
CA ILE A 159 -1.87 15.34 -10.90
C ILE A 159 -1.39 16.52 -11.74
N THR A 160 -2.14 17.62 -11.77
CA THR A 160 -1.73 18.84 -12.49
C THR A 160 -0.46 19.44 -11.89
N GLN A 161 -0.39 19.56 -10.56
CA GLN A 161 0.79 20.05 -9.83
C GLN A 161 2.04 19.22 -10.14
N LEU A 162 1.92 17.90 -10.08
CA LEU A 162 3.00 16.96 -10.39
C LEU A 162 3.43 17.05 -11.85
N ARG A 163 2.48 17.12 -12.80
CA ARG A 163 2.79 17.27 -14.22
C ARG A 163 3.55 18.56 -14.51
N THR A 164 3.14 19.67 -13.92
CA THR A 164 3.79 20.99 -14.08
C THR A 164 5.26 20.94 -13.69
N ILE A 165 5.58 20.38 -12.52
CA ILE A 165 6.96 20.36 -12.03
C ILE A 165 7.84 19.39 -12.84
N LEU A 166 7.30 18.25 -13.28
CA LEU A 166 8.06 17.24 -14.01
C LEU A 166 8.28 17.57 -15.49
N THR A 167 7.44 18.41 -16.09
CA THR A 167 7.56 18.81 -17.50
C THR A 167 8.23 20.17 -17.70
N GLY A 168 8.53 20.89 -16.61
CA GLY A 168 9.17 22.21 -16.66
C GLY A 168 8.34 23.30 -17.34
N LYS A 169 7.02 23.09 -17.50
CA LYS A 169 6.09 24.08 -18.05
C LYS A 169 5.59 25.00 -16.93
N TYR A 170 6.35 26.05 -16.66
CA TYR A 170 5.97 27.13 -15.73
C TYR A 170 5.16 28.23 -16.43
#